data_AF-H2Z104-F1
#
_entry.id   AF-H2Z104-F1
#
_cell.length_a   1.000
_cell.length_b   1.000
_cell.length_c   1.000
_cell.angle_alpha   90.00
_cell.angle_beta   90.00
_cell.angle_gamma   90.00
#
_symmetry.space_group_name_H-M   'P 1'
#
loop_
_entity.id
_entity.type
_entity.pdbx_description
1 polymer ?
#
loop_
_entity_poly.entity_id
_entity_poly.type
_entity_poly.pdbx_seq_one_letter_code
_entity_poly.pdbx_strand_id
1 'polypeptide(L)'
;MDELDDAGTYFDLGPRKITSTGTYHYMCTRNNNFSNRSQKGKLIVSDSLLASDTIDSQGGAITMTGSSSPTSVVVPPGALTAPVYMEVWELKSTEYTIKTNPPHSDLISDVMHLTPNGQLTPNGMQMKVSMKVNENVGPLYDVTVYRSTDGTSTWVQLESSKSGTGMVSFQTASGGHFVAAKSVAAGPTTGLVLGLIIGVILIILIAVLIRKNRLTLSGYGGKI
;
A
#
# COMPACT_ATOMS: atom_id res chain seq x y z
N MET A 1 30.49 41.16 -20.59
CA MET A 1 30.25 40.06 -19.61
C MET A 1 29.54 38.98 -20.43
N ASP A 2 30.25 38.41 -21.40
CA ASP A 2 29.67 37.67 -22.54
C ASP A 2 30.23 36.24 -22.64
N GLU A 3 31.12 35.86 -21.71
CA GLU A 3 31.82 34.58 -21.75
C GLU A 3 31.03 33.42 -21.14
N LEU A 4 29.88 33.71 -20.50
CA LEU A 4 29.03 32.63 -20.07
C LEU A 4 28.34 32.01 -21.28
N ASP A 5 27.71 32.76 -22.19
CA ASP A 5 26.75 32.25 -23.22
C ASP A 5 27.29 31.26 -24.29
N ASP A 6 28.62 31.08 -24.43
CA ASP A 6 29.25 30.24 -25.48
C ASP A 6 29.62 28.81 -25.01
N ALA A 7 28.71 28.16 -24.29
CA ALA A 7 28.84 26.73 -23.99
C ALA A 7 28.20 25.90 -25.11
N GLY A 8 28.97 25.00 -25.73
CA GLY A 8 28.49 24.14 -26.81
C GLY A 8 27.22 23.35 -26.47
N THR A 9 26.42 23.03 -27.48
CA THR A 9 25.14 22.29 -27.33
C THR A 9 25.32 20.82 -26.94
N TYR A 10 26.56 20.36 -26.83
CA TYR A 10 26.91 18.99 -26.52
C TYR A 10 27.94 18.97 -25.40
N PHE A 11 27.67 18.16 -24.38
CA PHE A 11 28.58 17.88 -23.29
C PHE A 11 28.62 16.38 -23.09
N ASP A 12 29.77 15.77 -23.33
CA ASP A 12 30.01 14.35 -23.06
C ASP A 12 30.74 14.21 -21.73
N LEU A 13 30.06 13.66 -20.75
CA LEU A 13 30.63 13.36 -19.43
C LEU A 13 31.29 11.96 -19.39
N GLY A 14 31.08 11.15 -20.43
CA GLY A 14 31.38 9.72 -20.45
C GLY A 14 30.62 8.93 -19.37
N PRO A 15 30.81 7.60 -19.31
CA PRO A 15 30.27 6.79 -18.22
C PRO A 15 30.88 7.21 -16.88
N ARG A 16 30.04 7.64 -15.94
CA ARG A 16 30.44 7.96 -14.57
C ARG A 16 29.79 6.99 -13.60
N LYS A 17 30.58 6.41 -12.71
CA LYS A 17 30.06 5.64 -11.58
C LYS A 17 29.41 6.61 -10.59
N ILE A 18 28.15 6.38 -10.27
CA ILE A 18 27.48 7.11 -9.19
C ILE A 18 27.92 6.49 -7.86
N THR A 19 28.43 7.32 -6.95
CA THR A 19 29.04 6.88 -5.68
C THR A 19 28.19 7.15 -4.45
N SER A 20 27.09 7.89 -4.59
CA SER A 20 26.21 8.26 -3.50
C SER A 20 24.76 8.22 -3.96
N THR A 21 23.85 8.07 -3.02
CA THR A 21 22.42 8.31 -3.26
C THR A 21 22.18 9.79 -3.55
N GLY A 22 21.11 10.08 -4.27
CA GLY A 22 20.74 11.45 -4.59
C GLY A 22 19.93 11.57 -5.88
N THR A 23 19.51 12.80 -6.13
CA THR A 23 18.86 13.18 -7.37
C THR A 23 19.87 13.85 -8.29
N TYR A 24 20.16 13.24 -9.42
CA TYR A 24 21.10 13.74 -10.42
C TYR A 24 20.33 14.25 -11.62
N HIS A 25 20.41 15.55 -11.89
CA HIS A 25 19.84 16.12 -13.09
C HIS A 25 20.85 16.06 -14.23
N TYR A 26 20.50 15.36 -15.31
CA TYR A 26 21.43 15.08 -16.41
C TYR A 26 20.98 15.68 -17.75
N MET A 27 19.80 16.30 -17.81
CA MET A 27 19.30 16.94 -19.03
C MET A 27 18.66 18.29 -18.69
N CYS A 28 19.18 19.35 -19.30
CA CYS A 28 18.68 20.73 -19.23
C CYS A 28 18.26 21.20 -20.63
N THR A 29 17.29 22.10 -20.73
CA THR A 29 16.93 22.72 -22.03
C THR A 29 17.93 23.77 -22.52
N ARG A 30 18.73 24.38 -21.63
CA ARG A 30 19.80 25.37 -21.93
C ARG A 30 20.85 25.37 -20.82
N ASN A 31 22.13 25.40 -21.19
CA ASN A 31 23.25 25.43 -20.22
C ASN A 31 23.52 26.83 -19.63
N ASN A 32 23.00 27.90 -20.24
CA ASN A 32 23.62 29.23 -20.09
C ASN A 32 22.78 30.45 -19.75
N ASN A 33 21.53 30.54 -20.19
CA ASN A 33 20.75 31.75 -19.93
C ASN A 33 20.00 31.63 -18.59
N PHE A 34 20.31 32.52 -17.63
CA PHE A 34 19.72 32.55 -16.27
C PHE A 34 18.21 32.79 -16.23
N SER A 35 17.60 33.31 -17.30
CA SER A 35 16.19 33.67 -17.32
C SER A 35 15.23 32.51 -17.54
N ASN A 36 15.68 31.34 -18.05
CA ASN A 36 14.80 30.22 -18.43
C ASN A 36 15.49 28.83 -18.37
N ARG A 37 16.06 28.44 -17.22
CA ARG A 37 16.64 27.09 -17.02
C ARG A 37 15.60 26.13 -16.44
N SER A 38 15.42 24.96 -17.06
CA SER A 38 14.58 23.89 -16.53
C SER A 38 15.28 22.54 -16.68
N GLN A 39 15.27 21.76 -15.61
CA GLN A 39 15.75 20.38 -15.61
C GLN A 39 14.66 19.49 -16.24
N LYS A 40 15.02 18.71 -17.27
CA LYS A 40 14.11 17.83 -18.00
C LYS A 40 14.37 16.35 -17.76
N GLY A 41 15.61 15.99 -17.44
CA GLY A 41 16.03 14.63 -17.12
C GLY A 41 16.58 14.56 -15.71
N LYS A 42 16.16 13.53 -14.98
CA LYS A 42 16.53 13.30 -13.59
C LYS A 42 16.76 11.80 -13.38
N LEU A 43 17.87 11.45 -12.76
CA LEU A 43 18.17 10.13 -12.22
C LEU A 43 17.97 10.20 -10.70
N ILE A 44 17.26 9.22 -10.14
CA ILE A 44 17.15 9.07 -8.69
C ILE A 44 17.94 7.83 -8.34
N VAL A 45 18.95 7.98 -7.50
CA VAL A 45 19.70 6.87 -6.92
C VAL A 45 19.30 6.78 -5.46
N SER A 46 18.68 5.66 -5.09
CA SER A 46 18.31 5.35 -3.71
C SER A 46 18.99 4.06 -3.28
N ASP A 47 19.22 3.92 -1.98
CA ASP A 47 19.63 2.66 -1.35
C ASP A 47 18.41 1.74 -1.13
N SER A 48 17.37 1.89 -1.96
CA SER A 48 16.18 1.06 -1.89
C SER A 48 16.56 -0.39 -2.15
N LEU A 49 16.03 -1.29 -1.33
CA LEU A 49 16.13 -2.71 -1.60
C LEU A 49 15.44 -3.01 -2.93
N LEU A 50 16.15 -3.71 -3.81
CA LEU A 50 15.69 -4.18 -5.11
C LEU A 50 15.95 -5.68 -5.19
N ALA A 51 14.94 -6.44 -5.58
CA ALA A 51 15.08 -7.83 -5.99
C ALA A 51 14.51 -7.98 -7.40
N SER A 52 15.24 -8.65 -8.28
CA SER A 52 14.82 -8.86 -9.67
C SER A 52 15.14 -10.27 -10.12
N ASP A 53 14.28 -10.86 -10.94
CA ASP A 53 14.55 -12.14 -11.58
C ASP A 53 13.76 -12.27 -12.89
N THR A 54 14.18 -13.19 -13.76
CA THR A 54 13.38 -13.58 -14.93
C THR A 54 12.57 -14.82 -14.59
N ILE A 55 11.25 -14.66 -14.49
CA ILE A 55 10.34 -15.76 -14.17
C ILE A 55 9.71 -16.28 -15.46
N ASP A 56 9.72 -17.59 -15.64
CA ASP A 56 9.13 -18.26 -16.80
C ASP A 56 7.85 -19.03 -16.45
N SER A 57 7.39 -19.87 -17.38
CA SER A 57 6.20 -20.71 -17.21
C SER A 57 6.28 -21.72 -16.05
N GLN A 58 7.46 -22.05 -15.53
CA GLN A 58 7.62 -22.91 -14.36
C GLN A 58 7.32 -22.17 -13.05
N GLY A 59 7.13 -20.85 -13.11
CA GLY A 59 6.94 -20.02 -11.93
C GLY A 59 8.25 -19.77 -11.19
N GLY A 60 8.15 -19.30 -9.95
CA GLY A 60 9.33 -18.94 -9.17
C GLY A 60 8.97 -17.99 -8.02
N ALA A 61 9.98 -17.50 -7.32
CA ALA A 61 9.79 -16.55 -6.24
C ALA A 61 10.88 -15.48 -6.26
N ILE A 62 10.45 -14.22 -6.19
CA ILE A 62 11.34 -13.07 -5.99
C ILE A 62 11.22 -12.70 -4.53
N THR A 63 12.34 -12.76 -3.81
CA THR A 63 12.39 -12.46 -2.38
C THR A 63 13.39 -11.34 -2.14
N MET A 64 12.93 -10.28 -1.48
CA MET A 64 13.77 -9.15 -1.13
C MET A 64 14.38 -9.37 0.26
N THR A 65 15.63 -9.80 0.28
CA THR A 65 16.42 -10.05 1.50
C THR A 65 17.20 -8.79 1.88
N GLY A 66 16.92 -8.21 3.04
CA GLY A 66 17.63 -7.02 3.53
C GLY A 66 16.94 -6.27 4.67
N SER A 67 15.64 -6.49 4.86
CA SER A 67 14.88 -6.00 6.02
C SER A 67 14.57 -7.17 6.96
N SER A 68 14.35 -6.89 8.26
CA SER A 68 13.99 -7.88 9.30
C SER A 68 12.77 -8.78 8.98
N SER A 69 12.07 -8.54 7.87
CA SER A 69 11.10 -9.47 7.28
C SER A 69 11.14 -9.32 5.74
N PRO A 70 11.16 -10.43 4.97
CA PRO A 70 11.32 -10.36 3.52
C PRO A 70 9.98 -10.08 2.83
N THR A 71 9.95 -9.05 1.97
CA THR A 71 8.90 -8.89 0.97
C THR A 71 9.13 -9.91 -0.13
N SER A 72 8.08 -10.61 -0.55
CA SER A 72 8.19 -11.69 -1.55
C SER A 72 7.02 -11.72 -2.51
N VAL A 73 7.31 -12.15 -3.74
CA VAL A 73 6.35 -12.40 -4.80
C VAL A 73 6.56 -13.83 -5.28
N VAL A 74 5.54 -14.67 -5.10
CA VAL A 74 5.54 -16.07 -5.53
C VAL A 74 4.62 -16.20 -6.73
N VAL A 75 5.21 -16.60 -7.85
CA VAL A 75 4.53 -16.84 -9.12
C VAL A 75 4.30 -18.34 -9.25
N PRO A 76 3.04 -18.82 -9.30
CA PRO A 76 2.78 -20.24 -9.46
C PRO A 76 3.13 -20.73 -10.88
N PRO A 77 3.47 -22.01 -11.06
CA PRO A 77 3.67 -22.60 -12.39
C PRO A 77 2.44 -22.41 -13.28
N GLY A 78 2.66 -22.08 -14.55
CA GLY A 78 1.61 -21.82 -15.54
C GLY A 78 0.95 -20.45 -15.44
N ALA A 79 1.34 -19.60 -14.48
CA ALA A 79 0.82 -18.23 -14.38
C ALA A 79 1.29 -17.34 -15.53
N LEU A 80 2.53 -17.56 -16.01
CA LEU A 80 3.14 -16.85 -17.13
C LEU A 80 3.20 -17.75 -18.37
N THR A 81 2.97 -17.16 -19.55
CA THR A 81 3.02 -17.85 -20.84
C THR A 81 4.36 -17.69 -21.57
N ALA A 82 5.18 -16.73 -21.13
CA ALA A 82 6.51 -16.44 -21.64
C ALA A 82 7.39 -15.93 -20.48
N PRO A 83 8.73 -15.99 -20.60
CA PRO A 83 9.63 -15.38 -19.62
C PRO A 83 9.36 -13.88 -19.45
N VAL A 84 9.23 -13.43 -18.20
CA VAL A 84 9.02 -12.03 -17.84
C VAL A 84 10.13 -11.60 -16.87
N TYR A 85 10.84 -10.53 -17.21
CA TYR A 85 11.73 -9.86 -16.28
C TYR A 85 10.89 -9.09 -15.26
N MET A 86 11.00 -9.49 -14.00
CA MET A 86 10.21 -8.93 -12.90
C MET A 86 11.14 -8.27 -11.89
N GLU A 87 10.70 -7.14 -11.35
CA GLU A 87 11.44 -6.39 -10.33
C GLU A 87 10.51 -6.03 -9.19
N VAL A 88 11.04 -6.13 -7.96
CA VAL A 88 10.39 -5.73 -6.72
C VAL A 88 11.28 -4.73 -6.03
N TRP A 89 10.75 -3.57 -5.70
CA TRP A 89 11.45 -2.58 -4.86
C TRP A 89 10.49 -1.87 -3.92
N GLU A 90 11.05 -1.26 -2.88
CA GLU A 90 10.30 -0.50 -1.88
C GLU A 90 10.73 0.98 -1.86
N LEU A 91 9.75 1.87 -1.84
CA LEU A 91 9.93 3.30 -1.57
C LEU A 91 9.33 3.64 -0.21
N LYS A 92 10.05 4.44 0.57
CA LYS A 92 9.55 4.95 1.85
C LYS A 92 8.25 5.71 1.63
N SER A 93 7.24 5.44 2.46
CA SER A 93 5.95 6.13 2.36
C SER A 93 6.06 7.65 2.47
N THR A 94 7.08 8.15 3.19
CA THR A 94 7.40 9.58 3.32
C THR A 94 8.03 10.21 2.08
N GLU A 95 8.72 9.42 1.25
CA GLU A 95 9.39 9.88 0.02
C GLU A 95 8.47 9.78 -1.19
N TYR A 96 7.50 8.87 -1.14
CA TYR A 96 6.52 8.72 -2.18
C TYR A 96 5.50 9.87 -2.07
N THR A 97 5.69 10.91 -2.89
CA THR A 97 4.72 12.01 -3.01
C THR A 97 3.48 11.48 -3.73
N ILE A 98 2.61 10.82 -2.97
CA ILE A 98 1.35 10.31 -3.46
C ILE A 98 0.55 11.49 -4.00
N LYS A 99 0.39 11.59 -5.33
CA LYS A 99 -0.43 12.64 -5.95
C LYS A 99 -1.92 12.50 -5.60
N THR A 100 -2.36 11.27 -5.29
CA THR A 100 -3.73 10.97 -4.84
C THR A 100 -3.66 9.99 -3.68
N ASN A 101 -3.91 10.47 -2.46
CA ASN A 101 -3.93 9.63 -1.27
C ASN A 101 -4.73 8.35 -1.58
N PRO A 102 -4.21 7.15 -1.27
CA PRO A 102 -5.04 5.97 -1.24
C PRO A 102 -6.29 6.26 -0.38
N PRO A 103 -7.37 5.49 -0.55
CA PRO A 103 -8.67 5.79 0.07
C PRO A 103 -8.61 6.03 1.60
N HIS A 104 -7.51 5.65 2.24
CA HIS A 104 -7.22 5.88 3.65
C HIS A 104 -5.89 6.61 3.85
N SER A 105 -5.87 7.54 4.81
CA SER A 105 -4.69 8.33 5.21
C SER A 105 -3.66 7.54 6.02
N ASP A 106 -4.05 6.39 6.58
CA ASP A 106 -3.28 5.70 7.61
C ASP A 106 -2.49 4.53 7.01
N LEU A 107 -1.49 4.89 6.19
CA LEU A 107 -0.56 3.93 5.62
C LEU A 107 0.30 3.30 6.70
N ILE A 108 0.41 1.98 6.64
CA ILE A 108 1.17 1.15 7.58
C ILE A 108 2.26 0.35 6.90
N SER A 109 2.52 0.59 5.61
CA SER A 109 3.66 0.03 4.90
C SER A 109 4.38 1.11 4.10
N ASP A 110 5.60 0.77 3.70
CA ASP A 110 6.25 1.41 2.57
C ASP A 110 5.52 1.03 1.26
N VAL A 111 5.78 1.77 0.19
CA VAL A 111 5.19 1.53 -1.13
C VAL A 111 6.01 0.45 -1.81
N MET A 112 5.42 -0.72 -2.00
CA MET A 112 6.02 -1.79 -2.78
C MET A 112 5.67 -1.58 -4.26
N HIS A 113 6.65 -1.70 -5.15
CA HIS A 113 6.44 -1.70 -6.58
C HIS A 113 6.77 -3.07 -7.17
N LEU A 114 5.95 -3.54 -8.10
CA LEU A 114 6.14 -4.77 -8.86
C LEU A 114 6.10 -4.45 -10.35
N THR A 115 7.25 -4.57 -11.01
CA THR A 115 7.40 -4.45 -12.46
C THR A 115 7.24 -5.82 -13.12
N PRO A 116 6.63 -5.93 -14.32
CA PRO A 116 5.95 -4.87 -15.07
C PRO A 116 4.60 -4.42 -14.50
N ASN A 117 4.22 -3.16 -14.73
CA ASN A 117 2.89 -2.66 -14.38
C ASN A 117 1.81 -3.28 -15.27
N GLY A 118 0.60 -3.44 -14.72
CA GLY A 118 -0.55 -3.97 -15.47
C GLY A 118 -0.63 -5.48 -15.42
N GLN A 119 -1.44 -6.09 -16.30
CA GLN A 119 -1.71 -7.53 -16.26
C GLN A 119 -0.46 -8.34 -16.58
N LEU A 120 -0.06 -9.22 -15.65
CA LEU A 120 1.11 -10.08 -15.77
C LEU A 120 0.74 -11.52 -16.10
N THR A 121 -0.42 -11.98 -15.65
CA THR A 121 -0.89 -13.35 -15.89
C THR A 121 -2.05 -13.32 -16.90
N PRO A 122 -1.84 -13.73 -18.16
CA PRO A 122 -2.88 -13.68 -19.20
C PRO A 122 -4.10 -14.55 -18.84
N ASN A 123 -3.85 -15.64 -18.10
CA ASN A 123 -4.86 -16.61 -17.70
C ASN A 123 -5.59 -16.22 -16.41
N GLY A 124 -5.30 -15.04 -15.83
CA GLY A 124 -5.90 -14.57 -14.57
C GLY A 124 -5.42 -15.31 -13.32
N MET A 125 -4.46 -16.22 -13.46
CA MET A 125 -3.86 -16.94 -12.32
C MET A 125 -3.19 -15.95 -11.38
N GLN A 126 -3.44 -16.02 -10.09
CA GLN A 126 -2.96 -15.00 -9.17
C GLN A 126 -1.59 -15.38 -8.58
N MET A 127 -0.69 -14.41 -8.53
CA MET A 127 0.57 -14.47 -7.81
C MET A 127 0.31 -14.16 -6.35
N LYS A 128 1.02 -14.82 -5.44
CA LYS A 128 0.96 -14.52 -4.01
C LYS A 128 2.02 -13.48 -3.67
N VAL A 129 1.61 -12.36 -3.11
CA VAL A 129 2.50 -11.31 -2.64
C VAL A 129 2.46 -11.28 -1.12
N SER A 130 3.61 -11.13 -0.48
CA SER A 130 3.73 -10.89 0.96
C SER A 130 4.57 -9.64 1.17
N MET A 131 4.02 -8.64 1.84
CA MET A 131 4.69 -7.37 2.09
C MET A 131 4.75 -7.06 3.59
N LYS A 132 5.80 -6.35 3.99
CA LYS A 132 6.00 -5.91 5.36
C LYS A 132 5.05 -4.78 5.72
N VAL A 133 4.53 -4.81 6.94
CA VAL A 133 3.86 -3.69 7.59
C VAL A 133 4.72 -3.18 8.74
N ASN A 134 4.86 -1.85 8.79
CA ASN A 134 5.71 -1.10 9.72
C ASN A 134 5.09 -0.99 11.13
N GLU A 135 3.79 -1.25 11.26
CA GLU A 135 3.06 -1.09 12.51
C GLU A 135 2.18 -2.30 12.83
N ASN A 136 2.10 -2.64 14.12
CA ASN A 136 1.11 -3.58 14.62
C ASN A 136 -0.27 -2.92 14.63
N VAL A 137 -1.15 -3.42 13.78
CA VAL A 137 -2.59 -3.13 13.79
C VAL A 137 -3.23 -3.81 15.01
N GLY A 138 -3.77 -3.00 15.92
CA GLY A 138 -4.54 -3.48 17.07
C GLY A 138 -5.79 -4.27 16.65
N PRO A 139 -6.49 -4.90 17.62
CA PRO A 139 -7.59 -5.83 17.34
C PRO A 139 -8.84 -5.18 16.71
N LEU A 140 -8.94 -3.85 16.77
CA LEU A 140 -10.05 -3.09 16.18
C LEU A 140 -9.85 -2.79 14.69
N TYR A 141 -8.65 -3.03 14.16
CA TYR A 141 -8.27 -2.67 12.81
C TYR A 141 -7.87 -3.89 12.00
N ASP A 142 -8.29 -3.89 10.73
CA ASP A 142 -7.79 -4.80 9.72
C ASP A 142 -6.70 -4.13 8.88
N VAL A 143 -5.99 -4.94 8.09
CA VAL A 143 -5.03 -4.46 7.10
C VAL A 143 -5.67 -4.65 5.75
N THR A 144 -5.80 -3.56 5.01
CA THR A 144 -6.30 -3.58 3.64
C THR A 144 -5.18 -3.17 2.70
N VAL A 145 -4.99 -3.96 1.65
CA VAL A 145 -4.00 -3.68 0.61
C VAL A 145 -4.67 -2.97 -0.55
N TYR A 146 -4.03 -1.92 -1.05
CA TYR A 146 -4.46 -1.19 -2.24
C TYR A 146 -3.41 -1.34 -3.33
N ARG A 147 -3.88 -1.49 -4.57
CA ARG A 147 -3.05 -1.53 -5.76
C ARG A 147 -3.35 -0.36 -6.68
N SER A 148 -2.33 0.27 -7.23
CA SER A 148 -2.43 1.25 -8.31
C SER A 148 -1.51 0.88 -9.48
N THR A 149 -2.03 0.90 -10.70
CA THR A 149 -1.25 0.60 -11.92
C THR A 149 -0.42 1.78 -12.40
N ASP A 150 -0.87 3.00 -12.14
CA ASP A 150 -0.22 4.26 -12.53
C ASP A 150 0.48 4.96 -11.36
N GLY A 151 0.34 4.41 -10.15
CA GLY A 151 0.88 4.93 -8.90
C GLY A 151 0.24 6.24 -8.42
N THR A 152 -0.75 6.79 -9.14
CA THR A 152 -1.08 8.22 -9.01
C THR A 152 -2.53 8.62 -9.19
N SER A 153 -3.47 7.76 -9.61
CA SER A 153 -4.87 8.20 -9.73
C SER A 153 -5.94 7.19 -9.35
N THR A 154 -5.70 5.89 -9.54
CA THR A 154 -6.70 4.87 -9.22
C THR A 154 -6.13 3.80 -8.31
N TRP A 155 -6.78 3.61 -7.16
CA TRP A 155 -6.47 2.57 -6.19
C TRP A 155 -7.59 1.53 -6.15
N VAL A 156 -7.22 0.26 -6.28
CA VAL A 156 -8.13 -0.88 -6.18
C VAL A 156 -7.81 -1.63 -4.90
N GLN A 157 -8.80 -1.80 -4.05
CA GLN A 157 -8.69 -2.63 -2.86
C GLN A 157 -8.52 -4.11 -3.26
N LEU A 158 -7.57 -4.78 -2.63
CA LEU A 158 -7.34 -6.22 -2.78
C LEU A 158 -7.75 -6.94 -1.50
N GLU A 159 -8.24 -8.16 -1.67
CA GLU A 159 -8.42 -9.08 -0.55
C GLU A 159 -7.07 -9.45 0.02
N SER A 160 -6.89 -9.17 1.31
CA SER A 160 -5.66 -9.40 2.04
C SER A 160 -5.92 -10.21 3.30
N SER A 161 -4.92 -11.02 3.66
CA SER A 161 -4.91 -11.79 4.89
C SER A 161 -3.63 -11.46 5.66
N LYS A 162 -3.78 -11.23 6.96
CA LYS A 162 -2.62 -11.06 7.85
C LYS A 162 -1.88 -12.40 7.94
N SER A 163 -0.59 -12.41 7.65
CA SER A 163 0.26 -13.60 7.76
C SER A 163 1.25 -13.41 8.90
N GLY A 164 0.81 -13.62 10.14
CA GLY A 164 1.65 -13.45 11.33
C GLY A 164 1.94 -11.99 11.70
N THR A 165 2.93 -11.78 12.58
CA THR A 165 3.32 -10.45 13.08
C THR A 165 4.12 -9.69 12.01
N GLY A 166 3.59 -8.57 11.53
CA GLY A 166 4.35 -7.65 10.67
C GLY A 166 4.31 -7.93 9.16
N MET A 167 3.51 -8.90 8.70
CA MET A 167 3.36 -9.19 7.27
C MET A 167 1.88 -9.27 6.86
N VAL A 168 1.60 -8.77 5.66
CA VAL A 168 0.31 -8.96 4.98
C VAL A 168 0.52 -9.70 3.67
N SER A 169 -0.32 -10.70 3.43
CA SER A 169 -0.32 -11.46 2.18
C SER A 169 -1.60 -11.21 1.39
N PHE A 170 -1.46 -11.09 0.09
CA PHE A 170 -2.57 -10.90 -0.85
C PHE A 170 -2.26 -11.60 -2.16
N GLN A 171 -3.26 -11.66 -3.03
CA GLN A 171 -3.11 -12.27 -4.36
C GLN A 171 -3.37 -11.23 -5.45
N THR A 172 -2.61 -11.30 -6.54
CA THR A 172 -2.79 -10.39 -7.67
C THR A 172 -2.33 -11.00 -9.00
N ALA A 173 -3.02 -10.66 -10.07
CA ALA A 173 -2.68 -11.02 -11.46
C ALA A 173 -1.91 -9.91 -12.19
N SER A 174 -1.59 -8.82 -11.51
CA SER A 174 -1.04 -7.61 -12.12
C SER A 174 0.07 -7.00 -11.28
N GLY A 175 1.07 -6.41 -11.92
CA GLY A 175 2.04 -5.55 -11.24
C GLY A 175 1.51 -4.13 -11.05
N GLY A 176 2.31 -3.28 -10.42
CA GLY A 176 1.94 -1.94 -10.02
C GLY A 176 2.50 -1.57 -8.65
N HIS A 177 1.90 -0.54 -8.05
CA HIS A 177 2.23 -0.04 -6.72
C HIS A 177 1.26 -0.61 -5.71
N PHE A 178 1.79 -1.09 -4.59
CA PHE A 178 1.03 -1.69 -3.50
C PHE A 178 1.33 -0.96 -2.20
N VAL A 179 0.27 -0.70 -1.45
CA VAL A 179 0.35 -0.12 -0.11
C VAL A 179 -0.61 -0.84 0.82
N ALA A 180 -0.22 -0.99 2.08
CA ALA A 180 -1.09 -1.47 3.14
C ALA A 180 -1.55 -0.28 3.98
N ALA A 181 -2.85 -0.21 4.28
CA ALA A 181 -3.44 0.79 5.14
C ALA A 181 -4.27 0.14 6.25
N LYS A 182 -4.48 0.87 7.35
CA LYS A 182 -5.44 0.48 8.39
C LYS A 182 -6.86 0.65 7.85
N SER A 183 -7.68 -0.36 8.08
CA SER A 183 -9.13 -0.25 7.90
C SER A 183 -9.84 -0.67 9.19
N VAL A 184 -11.04 -0.16 9.41
CA VAL A 184 -11.82 -0.55 10.60
C VAL A 184 -12.33 -1.96 10.37
N ALA A 185 -12.03 -2.87 11.31
CA ALA A 185 -12.50 -4.25 11.19
C ALA A 185 -14.03 -4.28 11.30
N ALA A 186 -14.70 -4.81 10.27
CA ALA A 186 -16.16 -4.83 10.21
C ALA A 186 -16.77 -5.57 11.41
N GLY A 187 -16.11 -6.63 11.90
CA GLY A 187 -16.55 -7.45 13.02
C GLY A 187 -16.77 -6.66 14.32
N PRO A 188 -15.73 -6.04 14.91
CA PRO A 188 -15.85 -5.21 16.11
C PRO A 188 -16.90 -4.10 16.00
N THR A 189 -16.95 -3.37 14.87
CA THR A 189 -17.98 -2.34 14.65
C THR A 189 -19.39 -2.93 14.59
N THR A 190 -19.57 -4.04 13.88
CA THR A 190 -20.88 -4.71 13.78
C THR A 190 -21.31 -5.24 15.14
N GLY A 191 -20.39 -5.84 15.90
CA GLY A 191 -20.65 -6.32 17.26
C GLY A 191 -21.02 -5.20 18.22
N LEU A 192 -20.34 -4.05 18.16
CA LEU A 192 -20.65 -2.89 18.98
C LEU A 192 -22.03 -2.30 18.65
N VAL A 193 -22.35 -2.14 17.36
CA VAL A 193 -23.66 -1.65 16.92
C VAL A 193 -24.78 -2.60 17.33
N LEU A 194 -24.63 -3.91 17.11
CA LEU A 194 -25.61 -4.91 17.54
C LEU A 194 -25.78 -4.94 19.06
N GLY A 195 -24.68 -4.87 19.81
CA GLY A 195 -24.71 -4.80 21.27
C GLY A 195 -25.48 -3.60 21.79
N LEU A 196 -25.28 -2.42 21.20
CA LEU A 196 -26.03 -1.21 21.54
C LEU A 196 -27.53 -1.36 21.24
N ILE A 197 -27.89 -1.91 20.09
CA ILE A 197 -29.30 -2.15 19.71
C ILE A 197 -29.98 -3.09 20.73
N ILE A 198 -29.32 -4.20 21.07
CA ILE A 198 -29.85 -5.16 22.06
C ILE A 198 -29.97 -4.51 23.44
N GLY A 199 -28.98 -3.72 23.85
CA GLY A 199 -29.02 -2.97 25.11
C GLY A 199 -30.21 -2.01 25.19
N VAL A 200 -30.48 -1.26 24.12
CA VAL A 200 -31.65 -0.35 24.05
C VAL A 200 -32.96 -1.13 24.14
N ILE A 201 -33.09 -2.24 23.42
CA ILE A 201 -34.28 -3.11 23.47
C ILE A 201 -34.52 -3.63 24.89
N LEU A 202 -33.47 -4.08 25.59
CA LEU A 202 -33.57 -4.56 26.97
C LEU A 202 -34.01 -3.43 27.94
N ILE A 203 -33.47 -2.22 27.79
CA ILE A 203 -33.88 -1.07 28.61
C ILE A 203 -35.36 -0.76 28.40
N ILE A 204 -35.83 -0.78 27.14
CA ILE A 204 -37.25 -0.57 26.80
C ILE A 204 -38.12 -1.67 27.43
N LEU A 205 -37.74 -2.94 27.29
CA LEU A 205 -38.47 -4.07 27.88
C LEU A 205 -38.56 -3.95 29.40
N ILE A 206 -37.46 -3.62 30.08
CA ILE A 206 -37.41 -3.40 31.53
C ILE A 206 -38.33 -2.24 31.92
N ALA A 207 -38.26 -1.11 31.20
CA ALA A 207 -39.12 0.05 31.46
C ALA A 207 -40.61 -0.31 31.31
N VAL A 208 -40.97 -1.08 30.28
CA VAL A 208 -42.34 -1.57 30.04
C VAL A 208 -42.78 -2.53 31.16
N LEU A 209 -41.92 -3.46 31.58
CA LEU A 209 -42.20 -4.39 32.69
C LEU A 209 -42.41 -3.66 34.01
N ILE A 210 -41.56 -2.68 34.33
CA ILE A 210 -41.70 -1.84 35.53
C ILE A 210 -43.01 -1.05 35.47
N ARG A 211 -43.36 -0.46 34.32
CA ARG A 211 -44.61 0.27 34.15
C ARG A 211 -45.83 -0.63 34.32
N LYS A 212 -45.79 -1.86 33.81
CA LYS A 212 -46.87 -2.85 33.94
C LYS A 212 -47.02 -3.35 35.38
N ASN A 213 -45.93 -3.60 36.08
CA ASN A 213 -45.95 -4.10 37.48
C ASN A 213 -46.20 -3.00 38.53
N ARG A 214 -45.99 -1.72 38.21
CA ARG A 214 -46.43 -0.63 39.11
C ARG A 214 -47.96 -0.58 39.28
N LEU A 215 -48.74 -1.13 38.34
CA LEU A 215 -50.18 -1.28 38.51
C LEU A 215 -50.54 -2.29 39.61
N THR A 216 -49.75 -3.36 39.78
CA THR A 216 -49.98 -4.38 40.80
C THR A 216 -49.46 -4.00 42.19
N LEU A 217 -48.44 -3.16 42.29
CA LEU A 217 -47.89 -2.72 43.58
C LEU A 217 -48.71 -1.62 44.28
N SER A 218 -49.69 -0.99 43.61
CA SER A 218 -50.58 -0.02 44.27
C SER A 218 -51.59 -0.64 45.25
N GLY A 219 -51.73 -1.97 45.28
CA GLY A 219 -52.67 -2.69 46.15
C GLY A 219 -52.13 -3.11 47.52
N TYR A 220 -50.83 -2.95 47.81
CA TYR A 220 -50.21 -3.42 49.06
C TYR A 220 -49.90 -2.31 50.09
N GLY A 221 -50.44 -1.11 49.89
CA GLY A 221 -50.17 0.08 50.73
C GLY A 221 -51.34 0.56 51.61
N GLY A 222 -52.31 -0.29 51.94
CA GLY A 222 -53.50 0.12 52.71
C GLY A 222 -53.88 -0.87 53.80
N LYS A 223 -53.14 -0.86 54.92
CA LYS A 223 -53.57 -1.21 56.30
C LYS A 223 -52.36 -1.07 57.24
N ILE A 224 -52.16 0.15 57.74
CA ILE A 224 -51.54 0.42 59.05
C ILE A 224 -52.60 1.18 59.83
#